data_AF-A0A628V932-F1
#
_entry.id   AF-A0A628V932-F1
#
_cell.length_a   1.000
_cell.length_b   1.000
_cell.length_c   1.000
_cell.angle_alpha   90.00
_cell.angle_beta   90.00
_cell.angle_gamma   90.00
#
_symmetry.space_group_name_H-M   'P 1'
#
loop_
_entity.id
_entity.type
_entity.pdbx_description
1 polymer ?
#
loop_
_entity_poly.entity_id
_entity_poly.type
_entity_poly.pdbx_seq_one_letter_code
_entity_poly.pdbx_strand_id
1 'polypeptide(L)' 'MKNILKPCPFCGKLIYPETDVCDFCQTVSPFVKARRREKIRFLFAILIIIFFIAGAILWCSG' A
#
# COMPACT_ATOMS: atom_id res chain seq x y z
N MET A 1 -8.83 -7.94 -13.44
CA MET A 1 -8.86 -6.85 -12.43
C MET A 1 -9.48 -5.63 -13.10
N LYS A 2 -10.58 -5.09 -12.58
CA LYS A 2 -11.29 -3.95 -13.20
C LYS A 2 -10.56 -2.67 -12.76
N ASN A 3 -9.65 -2.17 -13.60
CA ASN A 3 -8.91 -0.94 -13.32
C ASN A 3 -9.87 0.25 -13.48
N ILE A 4 -10.44 0.69 -12.35
CA ILE A 4 -11.27 1.88 -12.30
C ILE A 4 -10.34 3.09 -12.52
N LEU A 5 -10.49 3.75 -13.66
CA LEU A 5 -9.78 4.99 -13.92
C LEU A 5 -10.22 6.03 -12.88
N LYS A 6 -9.26 6.75 -12.31
CA LYS A 6 -9.53 7.82 -11.35
C LYS A 6 -9.14 9.17 -11.94
N PRO A 7 -9.90 10.24 -11.67
CA PRO A 7 -9.50 11.57 -12.08
C PRO A 7 -8.24 11.99 -11.33
N CYS A 8 -7.27 12.55 -12.05
CA CYS A 8 -6.08 13.15 -11.48
C CYS A 8 -6.47 14.46 -10.77
N PRO A 9 -6.09 14.68 -9.50
CA PRO A 9 -6.52 15.88 -8.75
C PRO A 9 -5.87 17.18 -9.23
N PHE A 10 -4.82 17.09 -10.06
CA PHE A 10 -4.11 18.26 -10.58
C PHE A 10 -4.67 18.71 -11.93
N CYS A 11 -4.88 17.77 -12.85
CA CYS A 11 -5.28 18.09 -14.23
C CYS A 11 -6.70 17.63 -14.60
N GLY A 12 -7.43 16.97 -13.71
CA GLY A 12 -8.79 16.46 -13.93
C GLY A 12 -8.91 15.31 -14.94
N LYS A 13 -7.84 14.95 -15.65
CA LYS A 13 -7.81 13.84 -16.62
C LYS A 13 -7.90 12.49 -15.92
N LEU A 14 -8.54 11.52 -16.57
CA LEU A 14 -8.61 10.15 -16.07
C LEU A 14 -7.24 9.46 -16.24
N ILE A 15 -6.76 8.87 -15.15
CA ILE A 15 -5.52 8.12 -15.10
C ILE A 15 -5.74 6.73 -14.53
N TYR A 16 -4.83 5.81 -14.89
CA TYR A 16 -4.77 4.51 -14.25
C TYR A 16 -4.14 4.63 -12.86
N PRO A 17 -4.74 4.00 -11.82
CA PRO A 17 -4.22 4.07 -10.46
C PRO A 17 -2.91 3.28 -10.28
N GLU A 18 -2.46 2.55 -11.30
CA GLU A 18 -1.20 1.80 -11.30
C GLU A 18 0.00 2.63 -11.80
N THR A 19 -0.22 3.79 -12.39
CA THR A 19 0.88 4.64 -12.87
C THR A 19 1.40 5.54 -11.75
N ASP A 20 2.72 5.59 -11.59
CA ASP A 20 3.39 6.47 -10.63
C ASP A 20 3.26 7.95 -11.00
N VAL A 21 3.09 8.21 -12.30
CA VAL A 21 3.04 9.55 -12.88
C VAL A 21 1.80 9.68 -13.74
N CYS A 22 1.17 10.85 -13.72
CA CYS A 22 0.08 11.18 -14.63
C CYS A 22 0.65 11.48 -16.03
N ASP A 23 0.16 10.80 -17.07
CA ASP A 23 0.64 10.97 -18.45
C ASP A 23 0.49 12.41 -18.97
N PHE A 24 -0.60 13.08 -18.59
CA PHE A 24 -0.91 14.43 -19.07
C PHE A 24 -0.15 15.57 -18.39
N CYS A 25 -0.08 15.57 -17.06
CA CYS A 25 0.53 16.67 -16.30
C CYS A 25 1.88 16.32 -15.68
N GLN A 26 2.36 15.09 -15.91
CA GLN A 26 3.63 14.56 -15.39
C GLN A 26 3.83 14.71 -13.87
N THR A 27 2.75 14.94 -13.13
CA THR A 27 2.78 15.01 -11.68
C THR A 27 2.73 13.62 -11.05
N VAL A 28 3.32 13.50 -9.87
CA VAL A 28 3.31 12.24 -9.11
C VAL A 28 1.88 11.91 -8.69
N SER A 29 1.41 10.72 -9.01
CA SER A 29 0.03 10.34 -8.71
C SER A 29 -0.13 10.18 -7.18
N PRO A 30 -1.18 10.73 -6.56
CA PRO A 30 -1.40 10.57 -5.12
C PRO A 30 -1.73 9.11 -4.75
N PHE A 31 -2.17 8.31 -5.73
CA PHE A 31 -2.64 6.94 -5.53
C PHE A 31 -1.52 5.95 -5.21
N VAL A 32 -0.30 6.18 -5.71
CA VAL A 32 0.84 5.33 -5.35
C VAL A 32 1.29 5.52 -3.90
N LYS A 33 1.03 6.71 -3.33
CA LYS A 33 1.30 6.99 -1.91
C LYS A 33 0.35 6.25 -0.97
N ALA A 34 -0.87 5.95 -1.40
CA ALA A 34 -1.84 5.17 -0.62
C ALA A 34 -1.45 3.68 -0.56
N ARG A 35 -1.13 3.07 -1.71
CA ARG A 35 -0.77 1.65 -1.81
C ARG A 35 0.48 1.30 -1.00
N ARG A 36 1.47 2.19 -0.97
CA ARG A 36 2.72 1.96 -0.21
C ARG A 36 2.46 1.83 1.30
N ARG A 37 1.50 2.59 1.85
CA ARG A 37 1.18 2.52 3.29
C ARG A 37 0.51 1.21 3.67
N GLU A 38 -0.37 0.66 2.83
CA GLU A 38 -1.04 -0.60 3.11
C GLU A 38 -0.06 -1.77 3.17
N LYS A 39 0.88 -1.85 2.22
CA LYS A 39 1.93 -2.88 2.24
C LYS A 39 2.77 -2.81 3.52
N ILE A 40 3.16 -1.61 3.94
CA ILE A 40 3.95 -1.42 5.18
C ILE A 40 3.13 -1.82 6.40
N ARG A 41 1.85 -1.42 6.50
CA ARG A 41 1.00 -1.83 7.63
C ARG A 41 0.83 -3.35 7.71
N PHE A 42 0.56 -4.02 6.59
CA PHE A 42 0.42 -5.47 6.57
C PHE A 42 1.72 -6.17 6.99
N LEU A 43 2.86 -5.71 6.49
CA LEU A 43 4.16 -6.30 6.81
C LEU A 43 4.51 -6.11 8.30
N PHE A 44 4.21 -4.94 8.87
CA PHE A 44 4.40 -4.67 10.30
C PHE A 44 3.46 -5.50 11.18
N ALA A 45 2.19 -5.66 10.78
CA ALA A 45 1.22 -6.48 11.49
C ALA A 45 1.65 -7.96 11.53
N ILE A 46 2.14 -8.50 10.41
CA ILE A 46 2.65 -9.87 10.33
C ILE A 46 3.87 -10.06 11.25
N LEU A 47 4.83 -9.13 11.23
CA LEU A 47 6.01 -9.20 12.10
C LEU A 47 5.63 -9.20 13.59
N ILE A 48 4.67 -8.36 13.98
CA ILE A 48 4.17 -8.32 15.36
C ILE A 48 3.56 -9.67 15.75
N ILE A 49 2.70 -10.23 14.90
CA ILE A 49 2.05 -11.52 15.16
C ILE A 49 3.09 -12.64 15.33
N ILE A 50 4.09 -12.71 14.44
CA ILE A 50 5.17 -13.71 14.51
C ILE A 50 5.95 -13.57 15.82
N PHE A 51 6.25 -12.34 16.24
CA PHE A 51 6.96 -12.09 17.49
C PHE A 51 6.18 -12.60 18.71
N PHE A 52 4.87 -12.33 18.77
CA PHE A 52 4.01 -12.84 19.84
C PHE A 52 3.89 -14.37 19.83
N ILE A 53 3.76 -14.98 18.65
CA ILE A 53 3.69 -16.43 18.52
C ILE A 53 5.01 -17.08 18.98
N ALA A 54 6.15 -16.55 18.55
CA ALA A 54 7.46 -17.04 18.95
C ALA A 54 7.68 -16.92 20.47
N GLY A 55 7.29 -15.78 21.06
CA GLY A 55 7.33 -15.59 22.51
C GLY A 55 6.45 -16.57 23.27
N ALA A 56 5.24 -16.83 22.79
CA ALA A 56 4.31 -17.79 23.40
C ALA A 56 4.82 -19.24 23.33
N ILE A 57 5.43 -19.63 22.20
CA ILE A 57 6.05 -20.96 22.05
C ILE A 57 7.21 -21.11 23.04
N LEU A 58 8.04 -20.08 23.18
CA LEU A 58 9.16 -20.09 24.13
C LEU A 58 8.66 -20.22 25.57
N TRP A 59 7.56 -19.55 25.90
CA TRP A 59 6.95 -19.57 27.24
C TRP A 59 6.26 -20.90 27.58
N CYS A 60 5.70 -21.60 26.59
CA CYS A 60 5.07 -22.91 26.81
C CYS A 60 6.09 -24.06 26.95
N SER A 61 7.35 -23.82 26.57
CA SER A 61 8.41 -24.84 26.59
C SER A 61 9.29 -24.79 27.85
N GLY A 62 9.01 -23.86 28.76
CA GLY A 62 9.77 -23.63 30.01
C GLY A 62 8.98 -23.93 31.27
#